data_AF-A0A5C6FXR0-F1
#
_entry.id   AF-A0A5C6FXR0-F1
#
_cell.length_a   1.000
_cell.length_b   1.000
_cell.length_c   1.000
_cell.angle_alpha   90.00
_cell.angle_beta   90.00
_cell.angle_gamma   90.00
#
_symmetry.space_group_name_H-M   'P 1'
#
loop_
_entity.id
_entity.type
_entity.pdbx_description
1 polymer ?
#
loop_
_entity_poly.entity_id
_entity_poly.type
_entity_poly.pdbx_seq_one_letter_code
_entity_poly.pdbx_strand_id
1 'polypeptide(L)'
;MQSISVGQGDASFAGPVVGGKELSIGDVNERGTTSVRKRQDCIFTHIRQLGKWKRACWPDSARLVLAIVGSGVPFRFDSYFRDLRPLAALPAKEPIEMSLNVDFRANGSDDSAGVDLSEPTAKANACEIQRFGIPRDSSPRPVPVTHPSSYGLSTQCVHAGEPRQKADGAITTPIHTASTFTFSSTDELIDFVEGRHEREEYGRYGCPNEKSVEAKLAALDRAEDAILYSSGMSALVGLLMTSLGQDDEIVFFDQCYHRSRQFCAQHLARFGVRTIQVPTGDMDAMAAAITDRTKLLVSESPTNPHLTAIDLDAFADIGRRFGVKTLIDATLATPANVRPLEHGIDFVLHSATKYLGGHNDLLAGVLCGRKEDLDPVRAMRGCLGNINSPHNLYLLERGLKTFDLRMQRHNENGMAVAQFLQQHPRVDRVFYLGLPSHPTHAIAAAQMSGFGGLVTFTIKDADWRQTSRVVDATRIARIAPSLGGTESLIEQPYVMSYYHYTAEERRQFGITDNMIRFSCGIENSDDLIADLDQALSA
;
A
#
# COMPACT_ATOMS: atom_id res chain seq x y z
N MET A 1 13.83 -42.74 -50.91
CA MET A 1 14.23 -44.02 -50.26
C MET A 1 13.93 -43.87 -48.78
N GLN A 2 13.06 -44.60 -48.10
CA GLN A 2 12.11 -45.67 -48.42
C GLN A 2 10.81 -45.35 -47.66
N SER A 3 9.70 -45.56 -48.34
CA SER A 3 8.32 -45.66 -47.84
C SER A 3 8.12 -46.92 -46.97
N ILE A 4 7.17 -46.96 -46.03
CA ILE A 4 5.91 -47.77 -46.00
C ILE A 4 5.52 -47.90 -44.50
N SER A 5 4.29 -48.03 -43.96
CA SER A 5 2.91 -47.65 -44.28
C SER A 5 2.06 -47.94 -43.02
N VAL A 6 1.04 -47.10 -42.77
CA VAL A 6 -0.31 -47.33 -42.20
C VAL A 6 -0.62 -48.58 -41.36
N GLY A 7 -1.28 -48.37 -40.20
CA GLY A 7 -2.15 -49.34 -39.54
C GLY A 7 -2.99 -48.75 -38.39
N GLN A 8 -4.30 -48.61 -38.58
CA GLN A 8 -5.31 -48.41 -37.52
C GLN A 8 -5.52 -49.73 -36.74
N GLY A 9 -5.87 -49.64 -35.45
CA GLY A 9 -6.42 -50.76 -34.68
C GLY A 9 -6.36 -50.57 -33.16
N ASP A 10 -7.54 -50.50 -32.55
CA ASP A 10 -7.82 -50.45 -31.11
C ASP A 10 -7.19 -51.59 -30.29
N ALA A 11 -6.81 -51.30 -29.03
CA ALA A 11 -7.11 -52.10 -27.82
C ALA A 11 -6.22 -51.69 -26.61
N SER A 12 -6.84 -50.99 -25.66
CA SER A 12 -6.87 -51.24 -24.20
C SER A 12 -5.80 -52.10 -23.48
N PHE A 13 -5.19 -51.52 -22.44
CA PHE A 13 -4.80 -52.11 -21.13
C PHE A 13 -4.71 -50.92 -20.12
N ALA A 14 -5.57 -50.68 -19.12
CA ALA A 14 -5.99 -51.42 -17.90
C ALA A 14 -4.79 -51.77 -16.96
N GLY A 15 -4.66 -51.35 -15.69
CA GLY A 15 -5.47 -50.63 -14.68
C GLY A 15 -4.57 -50.24 -13.46
N PRO A 16 -5.05 -50.02 -12.22
CA PRO A 16 -6.42 -50.04 -11.73
C PRO A 16 -6.91 -48.71 -11.12
N VAL A 17 -8.19 -48.45 -11.37
CA VAL A 17 -9.06 -47.58 -10.57
C VAL A 17 -9.54 -48.38 -9.36
N VAL A 18 -9.47 -47.79 -8.17
CA VAL A 18 -10.25 -48.24 -7.00
C VAL A 18 -11.16 -47.08 -6.60
N GLY A 19 -12.45 -47.30 -6.77
CA GLY A 19 -13.48 -46.33 -6.49
C GLY A 19 -13.94 -46.30 -5.03
N GLY A 20 -14.73 -45.26 -4.75
CA GLY A 20 -15.88 -45.30 -3.86
C GLY A 20 -15.61 -45.26 -2.35
N LYS A 21 -15.87 -44.09 -1.75
CA LYS A 21 -17.02 -43.91 -0.85
C LYS A 21 -17.17 -42.45 -0.44
N GLU A 22 -18.22 -41.81 -0.95
CA GLU A 22 -18.92 -40.78 -0.21
C GLU A 22 -19.38 -41.35 1.13
N LEU A 23 -19.17 -40.60 2.20
CA LEU A 23 -19.86 -40.82 3.47
C LEU A 23 -20.71 -39.59 3.74
N SER A 24 -21.97 -39.65 3.29
CA SER A 24 -23.03 -38.81 3.82
C SER A 24 -23.25 -39.18 5.29
N ILE A 25 -23.28 -38.20 6.17
CA ILE A 25 -23.96 -38.36 7.47
C ILE A 25 -25.35 -37.79 7.28
N GLY A 26 -26.27 -38.67 6.92
CA GLY A 26 -27.71 -38.44 7.00
C GLY A 26 -28.20 -38.57 8.44
N ASP A 27 -29.42 -38.05 8.63
CA ASP A 27 -30.12 -37.85 9.89
C ASP A 27 -30.07 -39.02 10.88
N VAL A 28 -29.83 -38.69 12.16
CA VAL A 28 -30.27 -39.51 13.30
C VAL A 28 -31.11 -38.62 14.20
N ASN A 29 -32.43 -38.78 14.09
CA ASN A 29 -33.41 -38.27 15.02
C ASN A 29 -33.24 -38.91 16.42
N GLU A 30 -33.45 -38.06 17.42
CA GLU A 30 -33.88 -38.32 18.81
C GLU A 30 -33.59 -39.69 19.45
N ARG A 31 -32.69 -39.69 20.45
CA ARG A 31 -32.93 -40.07 21.86
C ARG A 31 -31.59 -40.42 22.54
N GLY A 32 -31.35 -39.81 23.71
CA GLY A 32 -30.52 -40.40 24.76
C GLY A 32 -29.02 -40.06 24.72
N THR A 33 -28.63 -39.15 25.62
CA THR A 33 -27.32 -39.04 26.30
C THR A 33 -26.29 -40.15 26.02
N THR A 34 -25.11 -39.81 25.45
CA THR A 34 -23.82 -40.35 25.92
C THR A 34 -22.56 -39.67 25.32
N SER A 35 -21.90 -38.92 26.20
CA SER A 35 -20.44 -38.69 26.34
C SER A 35 -19.64 -37.99 25.21
N VAL A 36 -19.17 -36.80 25.57
CA VAL A 36 -18.11 -35.98 24.93
C VAL A 36 -16.77 -36.73 24.73
N ARG A 37 -16.59 -37.92 25.32
CA ARG A 37 -15.38 -38.74 25.22
C ARG A 37 -15.13 -39.32 23.82
N LYS A 38 -16.18 -39.68 23.06
CA LYS A 38 -16.01 -40.30 21.72
C LYS A 38 -15.55 -39.32 20.62
N ARG A 39 -15.72 -38.00 20.81
CA ARG A 39 -15.22 -36.99 19.86
C ARG A 39 -13.73 -36.69 20.03
N GLN A 40 -13.18 -36.91 21.23
CA GLN A 40 -11.76 -36.67 21.52
C GLN A 40 -10.85 -37.76 20.91
N ASP A 41 -11.27 -39.04 20.95
CA ASP A 41 -10.49 -40.16 20.40
C ASP A 41 -10.31 -40.10 18.88
N CYS A 42 -11.26 -39.48 18.16
CA CYS A 42 -11.17 -39.32 16.71
C CYS A 42 -10.07 -38.34 16.28
N ILE A 43 -9.87 -37.26 17.04
CA ILE A 43 -8.83 -36.25 16.80
C ILE A 43 -7.43 -36.81 17.13
N PHE A 44 -7.30 -37.56 18.23
CA PHE A 44 -6.00 -38.14 18.62
C PHE A 44 -5.54 -39.31 17.75
N THR A 45 -6.48 -40.05 17.14
CA THR A 45 -6.12 -41.12 16.19
C THR A 45 -5.57 -40.56 14.87
N HIS A 46 -6.04 -39.38 14.43
CA HIS A 46 -5.54 -38.69 13.23
C HIS A 46 -4.13 -38.10 13.45
N ILE A 47 -3.85 -37.56 14.65
CA ILE A 47 -2.52 -37.04 15.02
C ILE A 47 -1.47 -38.17 15.08
N ARG A 48 -1.84 -39.38 15.51
CA ARG A 48 -0.95 -40.56 15.48
C ARG A 48 -0.65 -41.08 14.08
N GLN A 49 -1.52 -40.84 13.09
CA GLN A 49 -1.24 -41.21 11.69
C GLN A 49 -0.31 -40.21 10.99
N LEU A 50 -0.37 -38.93 11.34
CA LEU A 50 0.58 -37.91 10.85
C LEU A 50 2.00 -38.12 11.40
N GLY A 51 2.15 -38.66 12.61
CA GLY A 51 3.45 -38.98 13.23
C GLY A 51 4.19 -40.21 12.67
N LYS A 52 3.68 -40.87 11.62
CA LYS A 52 4.33 -42.04 10.98
C LYS A 52 4.90 -41.76 9.59
N TRP A 53 4.86 -40.51 9.10
CA TRP A 53 5.59 -40.11 7.92
C TRP A 53 7.06 -39.85 8.28
N LYS A 54 7.96 -40.51 7.55
CA LYS A 54 9.41 -40.58 7.81
C LYS A 54 10.03 -39.19 8.08
N ARG A 55 10.89 -39.13 9.09
CA ARG A 55 11.87 -38.05 9.33
C ARG A 55 12.84 -37.94 8.15
N ALA A 56 12.45 -37.21 7.11
CA ALA A 56 13.34 -36.58 6.14
C ALA A 56 12.52 -35.46 5.51
N CYS A 57 13.08 -34.25 5.44
CA CYS A 57 12.48 -33.03 4.86
C CYS A 57 11.61 -32.15 5.78
N TRP A 58 12.06 -31.86 7.02
CA TRP A 58 11.57 -30.69 7.76
C TRP A 58 12.76 -29.76 8.06
N PRO A 59 12.75 -28.47 7.65
CA PRO A 59 13.76 -27.50 8.08
C PRO A 59 13.61 -27.18 9.57
N ASP A 60 14.71 -26.84 10.25
CA ASP A 60 14.82 -26.63 11.72
C ASP A 60 14.01 -25.44 12.30
N SER A 61 13.00 -24.93 11.59
CA SER A 61 12.19 -23.78 12.01
C SER A 61 10.68 -23.95 11.74
N ALA A 62 10.18 -25.17 11.59
CA ALA A 62 8.75 -25.40 11.48
C ALA A 62 8.04 -25.23 12.85
N ARG A 63 7.26 -24.15 13.01
CA ARG A 63 6.30 -24.00 14.12
C ARG A 63 4.91 -24.43 13.66
N LEU A 64 4.35 -25.43 14.34
CA LEU A 64 2.94 -25.81 14.18
C LEU A 64 2.08 -24.86 15.03
N VAL A 65 1.24 -24.04 14.39
CA VAL A 65 0.23 -23.22 15.07
C VAL A 65 -1.11 -23.94 14.95
N LEU A 66 -1.61 -24.50 16.06
CA LEU A 66 -2.95 -25.10 16.12
C LEU A 66 -3.92 -24.05 16.69
N ALA A 67 -4.81 -23.51 15.85
CA ALA A 67 -5.88 -22.63 16.29
C ALA A 67 -7.09 -23.48 16.70
N ILE A 68 -7.46 -23.46 17.99
CA ILE A 68 -8.72 -24.05 18.48
C ILE A 68 -9.68 -22.90 18.76
N VAL A 69 -10.77 -22.84 18.00
CA VAL A 69 -11.90 -21.93 18.24
C VAL A 69 -12.76 -22.51 19.37
N GLY A 70 -13.11 -21.67 20.34
CA GLY A 70 -13.44 -22.06 21.71
C GLY A 70 -14.74 -22.84 21.95
N SER A 71 -14.72 -23.56 23.07
CA SER A 71 -15.89 -23.88 23.89
C SER A 71 -15.44 -23.83 25.35
N GLY A 72 -16.01 -22.94 26.15
CA GLY A 72 -15.57 -22.61 27.52
C GLY A 72 -15.58 -23.79 28.49
N VAL A 73 -14.44 -24.49 28.58
CA VAL A 73 -14.16 -25.50 29.61
C VAL A 73 -12.74 -25.23 30.14
N PRO A 74 -12.52 -25.12 31.47
CA PRO A 74 -11.20 -24.85 32.02
C PRO A 74 -10.26 -26.04 31.80
N PHE A 75 -9.16 -25.81 31.08
CA PHE A 75 -8.06 -26.77 30.92
C PHE A 75 -7.13 -26.72 32.15
N ARG A 76 -6.87 -27.86 32.78
CA ARG A 76 -5.72 -28.03 33.70
C ARG A 76 -4.54 -28.60 32.91
N PHE A 77 -3.50 -27.80 32.72
CA PHE A 77 -2.20 -28.27 32.23
C PHE A 77 -1.40 -28.85 33.40
N ASP A 78 -1.55 -30.14 33.65
CA ASP A 78 -0.56 -30.88 34.44
C ASP A 78 -0.38 -32.25 33.79
N SER A 79 0.89 -32.60 33.54
CA SER A 79 1.41 -33.74 32.76
C SER A 79 1.60 -33.47 31.26
N TYR A 80 2.78 -33.86 30.75
CA TYR A 80 3.35 -33.68 29.40
C TYR A 80 4.37 -32.56 29.16
N PHE A 81 5.19 -32.22 30.15
CA PHE A 81 6.57 -31.77 29.90
C PHE A 81 7.51 -32.27 31.02
N ARG A 82 7.83 -33.56 31.01
CA ARG A 82 9.10 -34.05 31.60
C ARG A 82 10.07 -34.16 30.44
N ASP A 83 11.02 -33.23 30.39
CA ASP A 83 12.33 -33.31 29.73
C ASP A 83 12.75 -31.97 29.11
N LEU A 84 12.68 -30.88 29.89
CA LEU A 84 13.53 -29.70 29.69
C LEU A 84 13.78 -29.00 31.05
N ARG A 85 15.02 -29.02 31.52
CA ARG A 85 15.61 -28.14 32.56
C ARG A 85 17.05 -27.83 32.14
N PRO A 86 17.68 -26.75 32.65
CA PRO A 86 17.18 -25.39 32.81
C PRO A 86 18.23 -24.33 32.38
N LEU A 87 17.81 -23.11 32.06
CA LEU A 87 18.66 -21.92 32.28
C LEU A 87 17.80 -20.83 32.92
N ALA A 88 18.09 -20.60 34.21
CA ALA A 88 17.70 -19.44 35.01
C ALA A 88 18.26 -18.15 34.36
N ALA A 89 17.82 -16.94 34.63
CA ALA A 89 16.98 -16.34 35.66
C ALA A 89 16.55 -14.95 35.13
N LEU A 90 15.38 -14.42 35.50
CA LEU A 90 15.16 -12.96 35.67
C LEU A 90 13.94 -12.74 36.61
N PRO A 91 13.94 -11.68 37.44
CA PRO A 91 13.10 -11.58 38.64
C PRO A 91 11.70 -11.03 38.39
N ALA A 92 10.77 -11.44 39.26
CA ALA A 92 9.38 -11.00 39.32
C ALA A 92 9.24 -9.54 39.77
N LYS A 93 8.29 -8.82 39.17
CA LYS A 93 7.60 -7.66 39.75
C LYS A 93 6.10 -7.76 39.46
N GLU A 94 5.33 -7.28 40.43
CA GLU A 94 3.96 -7.63 40.83
C GLU A 94 2.84 -7.35 39.81
N PRO A 95 1.70 -8.08 39.88
CA PRO A 95 0.49 -7.75 39.15
C PRO A 95 -0.34 -6.67 39.86
N ILE A 96 -0.77 -5.66 39.11
CA ILE A 96 -1.77 -4.67 39.55
C ILE A 96 -3.16 -5.28 39.32
N GLU A 97 -3.92 -5.47 40.40
CA GLU A 97 -5.35 -5.78 40.37
C GLU A 97 -6.16 -4.57 39.89
N MET A 98 -7.05 -4.78 38.92
CA MET A 98 -8.24 -3.95 38.72
C MET A 98 -9.46 -4.88 38.67
N SER A 99 -10.31 -4.74 39.69
CA SER A 99 -11.56 -5.47 39.85
C SER A 99 -12.69 -4.80 39.06
N LEU A 100 -13.51 -5.61 38.37
CA LEU A 100 -14.82 -5.21 37.88
C LEU A 100 -15.85 -6.22 38.42
N ASN A 101 -16.73 -5.75 39.30
CA ASN A 101 -17.83 -6.54 39.85
C ASN A 101 -18.95 -6.64 38.81
N VAL A 102 -19.40 -7.86 38.51
CA VAL A 102 -20.71 -8.10 37.87
C VAL A 102 -21.45 -9.14 38.71
N ASP A 103 -22.56 -8.68 39.28
CA ASP A 103 -23.44 -9.41 40.18
C ASP A 103 -24.52 -10.11 39.34
N PHE A 104 -24.55 -11.45 39.34
CA PHE A 104 -25.62 -12.23 38.72
C PHE A 104 -26.49 -12.86 39.81
N ARG A 105 -27.68 -12.31 40.04
CA ARG A 105 -28.73 -12.98 40.81
C ARG A 105 -29.57 -13.85 39.88
N ALA A 106 -29.45 -15.16 40.06
CA ALA A 106 -30.40 -16.15 39.58
C ALA A 106 -31.48 -16.39 40.65
N ASN A 107 -32.74 -16.52 40.25
CA ASN A 107 -33.77 -17.20 41.04
C ASN A 107 -34.41 -18.29 40.16
N GLY A 108 -34.43 -19.52 40.67
CA GLY A 108 -35.19 -20.66 40.14
C GLY A 108 -36.70 -20.45 40.24
N SER A 109 -37.58 -21.41 39.94
CA SER A 109 -37.49 -22.87 39.94
C SER A 109 -38.77 -23.46 39.30
N ASP A 110 -38.64 -24.68 38.77
CA ASP A 110 -39.60 -25.80 38.71
C ASP A 110 -40.89 -25.80 37.86
N ASP A 111 -40.95 -26.91 37.09
CA ASP A 111 -42.03 -27.88 36.88
C ASP A 111 -43.23 -27.69 35.93
N SER A 112 -43.16 -28.50 34.87
CA SER A 112 -44.15 -29.51 34.45
C SER A 112 -45.31 -29.15 33.48
N ALA A 113 -45.38 -30.02 32.46
CA ALA A 113 -46.56 -30.58 31.78
C ALA A 113 -47.62 -29.65 31.13
N GLY A 114 -47.67 -29.75 29.79
CA GLY A 114 -48.87 -30.08 29.00
C GLY A 114 -50.09 -29.15 29.08
N VAL A 115 -50.50 -28.64 27.91
CA VAL A 115 -51.87 -28.70 27.32
C VAL A 115 -51.95 -27.62 26.23
N ASP A 116 -52.15 -28.08 25.00
CA ASP A 116 -52.71 -27.29 23.91
C ASP A 116 -54.23 -27.42 23.99
N LEU A 117 -54.94 -26.30 23.81
CA LEU A 117 -56.06 -26.15 22.89
C LEU A 117 -56.96 -24.94 23.25
N SER A 118 -57.24 -24.18 22.19
CA SER A 118 -58.45 -23.37 21.95
C SER A 118 -58.56 -21.98 22.57
N GLU A 119 -59.03 -21.08 21.70
CA GLU A 119 -59.16 -19.62 21.78
C GLU A 119 -59.74 -19.06 23.09
N PRO A 120 -59.52 -17.76 23.34
CA PRO A 120 -60.71 -16.91 23.33
C PRO A 120 -60.57 -15.55 22.66
N THR A 121 -61.66 -15.23 21.98
CA THR A 121 -62.23 -13.92 21.68
C THR A 121 -62.06 -12.85 22.75
N ALA A 122 -61.57 -11.70 22.30
CA ALA A 122 -62.10 -10.35 22.48
C ALA A 122 -62.41 -9.79 23.90
N LYS A 123 -61.62 -8.76 24.23
CA LYS A 123 -61.96 -7.41 24.78
C LYS A 123 -61.27 -7.08 26.11
N ALA A 124 -60.20 -6.29 26.01
CA ALA A 124 -59.95 -5.18 26.94
C ALA A 124 -58.94 -4.19 26.34
N ASN A 125 -59.47 -3.01 26.02
CA ASN A 125 -58.90 -1.67 26.22
C ASN A 125 -57.63 -1.27 25.47
N ALA A 126 -57.90 -0.51 24.41
CA ALA A 126 -57.09 0.55 23.83
C ALA A 126 -55.99 1.13 24.74
N CYS A 127 -54.76 0.93 24.30
CA CYS A 127 -53.69 1.91 24.46
C CYS A 127 -53.23 2.25 23.03
N GLU A 128 -53.64 3.41 22.54
CA GLU A 128 -53.13 3.97 21.27
C GLU A 128 -51.64 4.26 21.43
N ILE A 129 -50.80 3.30 21.05
CA ILE A 129 -49.44 3.63 20.64
C ILE A 129 -49.56 4.11 19.21
N GLN A 130 -49.49 5.44 19.03
CA GLN A 130 -49.23 6.05 17.72
C GLN A 130 -48.02 5.35 17.11
N ARG A 131 -48.28 4.44 16.17
CA ARG A 131 -47.27 3.98 15.22
C ARG A 131 -46.95 5.19 14.35
N PHE A 132 -45.96 5.97 14.76
CA PHE A 132 -45.20 6.78 13.81
C PHE A 132 -44.66 5.78 12.78
N GLY A 133 -45.27 5.77 11.60
CA GLY A 133 -44.76 5.01 10.48
C GLY A 133 -43.31 5.44 10.27
N ILE A 134 -42.39 4.50 10.43
CA ILE A 134 -41.02 4.68 9.96
C ILE A 134 -41.16 5.01 8.47
N PRO A 135 -40.79 6.21 8.01
CA PRO A 135 -40.75 6.46 6.58
C PRO A 135 -39.83 5.41 5.99
N ARG A 136 -40.29 4.68 4.96
CA ARG A 136 -39.37 3.89 4.13
C ARG A 136 -38.25 4.83 3.75
N ASP A 137 -37.03 4.44 4.08
CA ASP A 137 -35.81 5.21 3.82
C ASP A 137 -35.82 5.66 2.35
N SER A 138 -36.20 6.91 2.16
CA SER A 138 -36.16 7.62 0.89
C SER A 138 -34.89 8.47 0.86
N SER A 139 -33.80 7.97 1.47
CA SER A 139 -32.49 8.59 1.35
C SER A 139 -32.23 8.82 -0.14
N PRO A 140 -32.01 10.08 -0.56
CA PRO A 140 -31.68 10.35 -1.95
C PRO A 140 -30.43 9.54 -2.27
N ARG A 141 -30.49 8.75 -3.36
CA ARG A 141 -29.31 8.06 -3.90
C ARG A 141 -28.15 9.07 -3.93
N PRO A 142 -26.96 8.72 -3.44
CA PRO A 142 -25.81 9.61 -3.53
C PRO A 142 -25.62 9.97 -5.00
N VAL A 143 -25.94 11.20 -5.35
CA VAL A 143 -25.65 11.76 -6.67
C VAL A 143 -24.13 11.86 -6.73
N PRO A 144 -23.46 11.30 -7.75
CA PRO A 144 -22.04 11.51 -7.93
C PRO A 144 -21.81 13.01 -8.01
N VAL A 145 -21.14 13.56 -7.00
CA VAL A 145 -20.76 14.97 -7.04
C VAL A 145 -19.58 15.06 -7.99
N THR A 146 -19.87 15.37 -9.25
CA THR A 146 -18.87 15.91 -10.16
C THR A 146 -18.50 17.28 -9.61
N HIS A 147 -17.42 17.35 -8.82
CA HIS A 147 -16.85 18.64 -8.48
C HIS A 147 -16.42 19.29 -9.80
N PRO A 148 -16.86 20.52 -10.11
CA PRO A 148 -16.33 21.22 -11.27
C PRO A 148 -14.80 21.28 -11.15
N SER A 149 -14.11 21.03 -12.26
CA SER A 149 -12.64 21.01 -12.40
C SER A 149 -11.95 22.36 -12.08
N SER A 150 -12.68 23.31 -11.50
CA SER A 150 -12.34 24.71 -11.31
C SER A 150 -11.96 25.09 -9.87
N TYR A 151 -12.04 24.19 -8.89
CA TYR A 151 -11.62 24.51 -7.52
C TYR A 151 -10.10 24.50 -7.37
N GLY A 152 -9.57 25.39 -6.52
CA GLY A 152 -8.14 25.43 -6.17
C GLY A 152 -7.70 24.20 -5.37
N LEU A 153 -6.37 23.95 -5.36
CA LEU A 153 -5.76 22.76 -4.78
C LEU A 153 -6.15 22.53 -3.31
N SER A 154 -6.07 23.57 -2.45
CA SER A 154 -6.48 23.47 -1.04
C SER A 154 -7.93 23.00 -0.87
N THR A 155 -8.85 23.50 -1.71
CA THR A 155 -10.26 23.10 -1.66
C THR A 155 -10.43 21.63 -2.09
N GLN A 156 -9.70 21.19 -3.12
CA GLN A 156 -9.69 19.79 -3.55
C GLN A 156 -9.11 18.86 -2.48
N CYS A 157 -8.01 19.24 -1.83
CA CYS A 157 -7.42 18.49 -0.71
C CYS A 157 -8.46 18.17 0.38
N VAL A 158 -9.26 19.18 0.74
CA VAL A 158 -10.28 19.04 1.79
C VAL A 158 -11.49 18.25 1.32
N HIS A 159 -11.99 18.48 0.10
CA HIS A 159 -13.34 18.05 -0.29
C HIS A 159 -13.43 17.04 -1.42
N ALA A 160 -12.44 16.94 -2.32
CA ALA A 160 -12.53 16.05 -3.47
C ALA A 160 -12.69 14.58 -3.04
N GLY A 161 -13.42 13.81 -3.84
CA GLY A 161 -13.70 12.38 -3.63
C GLY A 161 -14.71 12.05 -2.53
N GLU A 162 -14.97 12.98 -1.60
CA GLU A 162 -15.90 12.77 -0.49
C GLU A 162 -17.33 13.18 -0.87
N PRO A 163 -18.35 12.36 -0.60
CA PRO A 163 -19.73 12.80 -0.75
C PRO A 163 -20.03 13.91 0.27
N ARG A 164 -20.84 14.90 -0.13
CA ARG A 164 -21.24 16.01 0.74
C ARG A 164 -21.98 15.54 1.98
N GLN A 165 -22.90 14.58 1.79
CA GLN A 165 -23.59 13.89 2.87
C GLN A 165 -22.96 12.51 3.03
N LYS A 166 -22.36 12.26 4.19
CA LYS A 166 -21.76 10.98 4.54
C LYS A 166 -22.73 10.18 5.42
N ALA A 167 -22.42 8.91 5.68
CA ALA A 167 -23.24 8.07 6.53
C ALA A 167 -23.48 8.73 7.90
N ASP A 168 -24.72 8.61 8.38
CA ASP A 168 -25.21 9.17 9.65
C ASP A 168 -25.00 10.69 9.83
N GLY A 169 -24.82 11.43 8.74
CA GLY A 169 -24.56 12.87 8.79
C GLY A 169 -23.16 13.24 9.30
N ALA A 170 -22.22 12.29 9.30
CA ALA A 170 -20.86 12.51 9.76
C ALA A 170 -20.11 13.52 8.87
N ILE A 171 -19.24 14.34 9.48
CA ILE A 171 -18.38 15.26 8.73
C ILE A 171 -17.21 14.54 8.03
N THR A 172 -16.66 13.52 8.69
CA THR A 172 -15.53 12.71 8.21
C THR A 172 -16.05 11.37 7.68
N THR A 173 -15.37 10.82 6.68
CA THR A 173 -15.68 9.48 6.14
C THR A 173 -15.51 8.43 7.23
N PRO A 174 -16.56 7.66 7.58
CA PRO A 174 -16.46 6.58 8.56
C PRO A 174 -15.48 5.50 8.11
N ILE A 175 -14.87 4.80 9.07
CA ILE A 175 -13.99 3.67 8.78
C ILE A 175 -14.85 2.41 8.60
N HIS A 176 -14.89 1.86 7.39
CA HIS A 176 -15.65 0.65 7.09
C HIS A 176 -14.81 -0.60 7.34
N THR A 177 -14.84 -1.14 8.55
CA THR A 177 -14.12 -2.36 8.94
C THR A 177 -14.88 -3.62 8.57
N ALA A 178 -15.03 -3.88 7.26
CA ALA A 178 -15.70 -5.06 6.74
C ALA A 178 -14.91 -5.68 5.59
N SER A 179 -14.82 -7.02 5.58
CA SER A 179 -14.29 -7.76 4.44
C SER A 179 -15.36 -8.03 3.38
N THR A 180 -16.62 -8.13 3.79
CA THR A 180 -17.74 -8.59 2.97
C THR A 180 -18.93 -7.68 3.18
N PHE A 181 -19.63 -7.35 2.10
CA PHE A 181 -20.82 -6.50 2.14
C PHE A 181 -22.06 -7.32 1.77
N THR A 182 -23.16 -7.13 2.51
CA THR A 182 -24.38 -7.94 2.36
C THR A 182 -25.29 -7.42 1.25
N PHE A 183 -26.06 -8.31 0.63
CA PHE A 183 -27.16 -7.99 -0.27
C PHE A 183 -28.49 -8.15 0.47
N SER A 184 -29.48 -7.33 0.16
CA SER A 184 -30.82 -7.41 0.77
C SER A 184 -31.68 -8.52 0.16
N SER A 185 -31.43 -8.90 -1.09
CA SER A 185 -32.09 -9.99 -1.79
C SER A 185 -31.20 -10.58 -2.90
N THR A 186 -31.58 -11.76 -3.42
CA THR A 186 -30.92 -12.35 -4.60
C THR A 186 -31.12 -11.48 -5.84
N ASP A 187 -32.25 -10.78 -5.97
CA ASP A 187 -32.50 -9.88 -7.10
C ASP A 187 -31.49 -8.70 -7.10
N GLU A 188 -31.19 -8.13 -5.93
CA GLU A 188 -30.14 -7.11 -5.81
C GLU A 188 -28.75 -7.65 -6.17
N LEU A 189 -28.46 -8.91 -5.80
CA LEU A 189 -27.22 -9.57 -6.21
C LEU A 189 -27.16 -9.77 -7.73
N ILE A 190 -28.27 -10.18 -8.37
CA ILE A 190 -28.35 -10.31 -9.82
C ILE A 190 -28.16 -8.94 -10.50
N ASP A 191 -28.79 -7.90 -9.98
CA ASP A 191 -28.61 -6.52 -10.45
C ASP A 191 -27.14 -6.07 -10.37
N PHE A 192 -26.44 -6.41 -9.29
CA PHE A 192 -25.01 -6.14 -9.15
C PHE A 192 -24.17 -6.92 -10.17
N VAL A 193 -24.40 -8.24 -10.30
CA VAL A 193 -23.66 -9.10 -11.24
C VAL A 193 -23.86 -8.67 -12.70
N GLU A 194 -25.06 -8.19 -13.05
CA GLU A 194 -25.39 -7.70 -14.38
C GLU A 194 -24.99 -6.22 -14.59
N GLY A 195 -24.31 -5.60 -13.62
CA GLY A 195 -23.77 -4.24 -13.72
C GLY A 195 -24.81 -3.13 -13.63
N ARG A 196 -26.03 -3.42 -13.15
CA ARG A 196 -27.10 -2.42 -12.97
C ARG A 196 -26.94 -1.61 -11.68
N HIS A 197 -26.13 -2.08 -10.74
CA HIS A 197 -25.86 -1.42 -9.46
C HIS A 197 -24.36 -1.45 -9.15
N GLU A 198 -23.73 -0.27 -9.08
CA GLU A 198 -22.30 -0.16 -8.76
C GLU A 198 -22.10 -0.10 -7.24
N ARG A 199 -21.56 -1.18 -6.68
CA ARG A 199 -21.24 -1.33 -5.25
C ARG A 199 -20.11 -2.34 -5.07
N GLU A 200 -19.65 -2.50 -3.84
CA GLU A 200 -18.65 -3.50 -3.47
C GLU A 200 -19.33 -4.69 -2.81
N GLU A 201 -18.82 -5.87 -3.14
CA GLU A 201 -19.19 -7.14 -2.49
C GLU A 201 -18.12 -7.62 -1.50
N TYR A 202 -16.85 -7.31 -1.78
CA TYR A 202 -15.70 -7.84 -1.07
C TYR A 202 -14.56 -6.83 -1.03
N GLY A 203 -13.95 -6.65 0.15
CA GLY A 203 -12.96 -5.60 0.44
C GLY A 203 -11.70 -5.63 -0.43
N ARG A 204 -11.42 -6.75 -1.10
CA ARG A 204 -10.30 -6.84 -2.07
C ARG A 204 -10.55 -6.07 -3.36
N TYR A 205 -11.81 -5.95 -3.76
CA TYR A 205 -12.20 -5.28 -5.01
C TYR A 205 -12.55 -3.82 -4.80
N GLY A 206 -12.71 -3.41 -3.53
CA GLY A 206 -12.86 -2.04 -3.10
C GLY A 206 -13.55 -1.96 -1.75
N CYS A 207 -13.53 -0.77 -1.17
CA CYS A 207 -14.41 -0.41 -0.07
C CYS A 207 -14.78 1.07 -0.16
N PRO A 208 -15.81 1.55 0.57
CA PRO A 208 -16.23 2.95 0.52
C PRO A 208 -15.10 3.94 0.87
N ASN A 209 -14.21 3.59 1.81
CA ASN A 209 -13.03 4.42 2.11
C ASN A 209 -12.08 4.52 0.91
N GLU A 210 -11.86 3.42 0.19
CA GLU A 210 -10.95 3.37 -0.94
C GLU A 210 -11.45 4.24 -2.08
N LYS A 211 -12.75 4.15 -2.43
CA LYS A 211 -13.37 5.00 -3.45
C LYS A 211 -13.22 6.49 -3.17
N SER A 212 -13.46 6.91 -1.92
CA SER A 212 -13.30 8.32 -1.52
C SER A 212 -11.87 8.81 -1.72
N VAL A 213 -10.90 8.00 -1.30
CA VAL A 213 -9.48 8.37 -1.37
C VAL A 213 -8.95 8.30 -2.82
N GLU A 214 -9.32 7.29 -3.60
CA GLU A 214 -8.98 7.18 -5.02
C GLU A 214 -9.53 8.38 -5.80
N ALA A 215 -10.80 8.73 -5.63
CA ALA A 215 -11.40 9.89 -6.29
C ALA A 215 -10.74 11.22 -5.86
N LYS A 216 -10.32 11.34 -4.60
CA LYS A 216 -9.56 12.50 -4.12
C LYS A 216 -8.20 12.58 -4.80
N LEU A 217 -7.45 11.47 -4.84
CA LEU A 217 -6.12 11.41 -5.46
C LEU A 217 -6.19 11.69 -6.98
N ALA A 218 -7.17 11.10 -7.67
CA ALA A 218 -7.42 11.39 -9.08
C ALA A 218 -7.68 12.88 -9.32
N ALA A 219 -8.49 13.53 -8.47
CA ALA A 219 -8.74 14.96 -8.57
C ALA A 219 -7.48 15.81 -8.36
N LEU A 220 -6.60 15.44 -7.42
CA LEU A 220 -5.36 16.17 -7.13
C LEU A 220 -4.36 16.10 -8.30
N ASP A 221 -4.20 14.94 -8.94
CA ASP A 221 -3.34 14.75 -10.12
C ASP A 221 -4.01 15.16 -11.44
N ARG A 222 -5.29 15.54 -11.42
CA ARG A 222 -6.13 15.75 -12.63
C ARG A 222 -6.19 14.53 -13.54
N ALA A 223 -6.25 13.36 -12.91
CA ALA A 223 -6.48 12.08 -13.57
C ALA A 223 -7.97 11.81 -13.77
N GLU A 224 -8.27 10.92 -14.71
CA GLU A 224 -9.62 10.38 -14.88
C GLU A 224 -9.94 9.34 -13.79
N ASP A 225 -8.96 8.52 -13.43
CA ASP A 225 -9.09 7.51 -12.38
C ASP A 225 -7.77 7.36 -11.59
N ALA A 226 -7.85 6.76 -10.41
CA ALA A 226 -6.71 6.40 -9.59
C ALA A 226 -6.92 5.05 -8.91
N ILE A 227 -5.84 4.28 -8.77
CA ILE A 227 -5.84 2.97 -8.09
C ILE A 227 -4.90 3.02 -6.89
N LEU A 228 -5.45 2.73 -5.72
CA LEU A 228 -4.70 2.71 -4.46
C LEU A 228 -4.10 1.32 -4.19
N TYR A 229 -2.90 1.30 -3.64
CA TYR A 229 -2.15 0.10 -3.30
C TYR A 229 -1.60 0.17 -1.87
N SER A 230 -1.19 -0.99 -1.34
CA SER A 230 -0.55 -1.10 -0.03
C SER A 230 0.81 -0.37 0.08
N SER A 231 1.47 -0.07 -1.03
CA SER A 231 2.74 0.68 -1.09
C SER A 231 3.01 1.25 -2.49
N GLY A 232 3.93 2.22 -2.61
CA GLY A 232 4.38 2.71 -3.92
C GLY A 232 4.96 1.59 -4.81
N MET A 233 5.73 0.67 -4.23
CA MET A 233 6.24 -0.50 -4.96
C MET A 233 5.11 -1.41 -5.44
N SER A 234 4.07 -1.60 -4.65
CA SER A 234 2.91 -2.41 -5.04
C SER A 234 2.15 -1.79 -6.23
N ALA A 235 2.06 -0.47 -6.29
CA ALA A 235 1.47 0.24 -7.43
C ALA A 235 2.32 0.08 -8.71
N LEU A 236 3.65 0.27 -8.61
CA LEU A 236 4.55 0.00 -9.73
C LEU A 236 4.44 -1.46 -10.21
N VAL A 237 4.56 -2.42 -9.29
CA VAL A 237 4.47 -3.85 -9.62
C VAL A 237 3.12 -4.20 -10.25
N GLY A 238 2.02 -3.62 -9.74
CA GLY A 238 0.68 -3.80 -10.31
C GLY A 238 0.62 -3.38 -11.79
N LEU A 239 1.16 -2.20 -12.11
CA LEU A 239 1.26 -1.73 -13.49
C LEU A 239 2.16 -2.65 -14.33
N LEU A 240 3.37 -2.94 -13.87
CA LEU A 240 4.33 -3.75 -14.63
C LEU A 240 3.81 -5.16 -14.93
N MET A 241 3.17 -5.81 -13.97
CA MET A 241 2.56 -7.14 -14.16
C MET A 241 1.35 -7.11 -15.09
N THR A 242 0.74 -5.96 -15.29
CA THR A 242 -0.38 -5.78 -16.24
C THR A 242 0.13 -5.46 -17.64
N SER A 243 1.17 -4.63 -17.75
CA SER A 243 1.64 -4.07 -19.02
C SER A 243 2.71 -4.89 -19.73
N LEU A 244 3.37 -5.83 -19.05
CA LEU A 244 4.53 -6.55 -19.58
C LEU A 244 4.30 -8.06 -19.57
N GLY A 245 4.56 -8.68 -20.71
CA GLY A 245 4.61 -10.13 -20.89
C GLY A 245 6.01 -10.63 -21.22
N GLN A 246 6.08 -11.91 -21.58
CA GLN A 246 7.33 -12.52 -22.02
C GLN A 246 7.88 -11.80 -23.25
N ASP A 247 9.21 -11.56 -23.25
CA ASP A 247 9.98 -10.93 -24.32
C ASP A 247 9.62 -9.46 -24.62
N ASP A 248 8.80 -8.82 -23.77
CA ASP A 248 8.56 -7.38 -23.81
C ASP A 248 9.75 -6.60 -23.22
N GLU A 249 9.89 -5.35 -23.64
CA GLU A 249 10.93 -4.44 -23.21
C GLU A 249 10.38 -3.24 -22.42
N ILE A 250 11.14 -2.85 -21.41
CA ILE A 250 10.92 -1.64 -20.61
C ILE A 250 12.20 -0.81 -20.60
N VAL A 251 12.07 0.49 -20.86
CA VAL A 251 13.21 1.43 -20.89
C VAL A 251 13.11 2.40 -19.71
N PHE A 252 14.21 2.51 -18.97
CA PHE A 252 14.35 3.40 -17.82
C PHE A 252 15.43 4.44 -18.07
N PHE A 253 15.25 5.62 -17.48
CA PHE A 253 16.40 6.44 -17.12
C PHE A 253 17.15 5.82 -15.92
N ASP A 254 18.48 5.91 -15.91
CA ASP A 254 19.34 5.22 -14.94
C ASP A 254 19.22 5.72 -13.50
N GLN A 255 18.78 6.97 -13.30
CA GLN A 255 18.44 7.54 -11.98
C GLN A 255 16.97 7.30 -11.60
N CYS A 256 16.53 6.05 -11.60
CA CYS A 256 15.28 5.65 -10.95
C CYS A 256 15.56 4.95 -9.60
N TYR A 257 14.54 4.91 -8.75
CA TYR A 257 14.53 4.28 -7.45
C TYR A 257 15.09 2.86 -7.54
N HIS A 258 16.09 2.60 -6.71
CA HIS A 258 16.89 1.39 -6.79
C HIS A 258 16.05 0.10 -6.70
N ARG A 259 14.96 0.09 -5.93
CA ARG A 259 14.08 -1.09 -5.83
C ARG A 259 13.26 -1.32 -7.09
N SER A 260 12.84 -0.27 -7.78
CA SER A 260 12.16 -0.37 -9.08
C SER A 260 13.07 -1.05 -10.09
N ARG A 261 14.31 -0.57 -10.20
CA ARG A 261 15.33 -1.18 -11.08
C ARG A 261 15.69 -2.60 -10.67
N GLN A 262 15.85 -2.85 -9.37
CA GLN A 262 16.11 -4.19 -8.83
C GLN A 262 14.98 -5.17 -9.21
N PHE A 263 13.72 -4.76 -9.05
CA PHE A 263 12.57 -5.60 -9.38
C PHE A 263 12.57 -5.98 -10.87
N CYS A 264 12.79 -5.02 -11.76
CA CYS A 264 12.86 -5.29 -13.19
C CYS A 264 14.03 -6.24 -13.55
N ALA A 265 15.24 -5.92 -13.08
CA ALA A 265 16.44 -6.69 -13.42
C ALA A 265 16.47 -8.11 -12.81
N GLN A 266 15.92 -8.31 -11.62
CA GLN A 266 16.02 -9.60 -10.90
C GLN A 266 14.74 -10.44 -10.95
N HIS A 267 13.57 -9.80 -11.01
CA HIS A 267 12.28 -10.49 -10.95
C HIS A 267 11.59 -10.55 -12.30
N LEU A 268 11.43 -9.43 -13.01
CA LEU A 268 10.79 -9.46 -14.34
C LEU A 268 11.63 -10.18 -15.39
N ALA A 269 12.96 -10.17 -15.26
CA ALA A 269 13.85 -10.98 -16.10
C ALA A 269 13.52 -12.48 -16.06
N ARG A 270 13.00 -12.99 -14.93
CA ARG A 270 12.57 -14.40 -14.80
C ARG A 270 11.32 -14.73 -15.63
N PHE A 271 10.55 -13.70 -15.98
CA PHE A 271 9.37 -13.79 -16.85
C PHE A 271 9.70 -13.45 -18.32
N GLY A 272 10.99 -13.28 -18.65
CA GLY A 272 11.46 -12.97 -20.01
C GLY A 272 11.37 -11.49 -20.39
N VAL A 273 11.04 -10.60 -19.45
CA VAL A 273 11.03 -9.15 -19.71
C VAL A 273 12.47 -8.64 -19.75
N ARG A 274 12.80 -7.85 -20.78
CA ARG A 274 14.11 -7.21 -20.90
C ARG A 274 14.05 -5.76 -20.42
N THR A 275 14.98 -5.40 -19.53
CA THR A 275 15.11 -4.05 -19.00
C THR A 275 16.29 -3.34 -19.67
N ILE A 276 16.04 -2.15 -20.20
CA ILE A 276 17.05 -1.28 -20.82
C ILE A 276 17.17 -0.02 -19.96
N GLN A 277 18.40 0.42 -19.69
CA GLN A 277 18.68 1.66 -18.95
C GLN A 277 19.47 2.60 -19.85
N VAL A 278 19.07 3.88 -19.86
CA VAL A 278 19.75 4.96 -20.58
C VAL A 278 20.08 6.11 -19.62
N PRO A 279 21.07 6.96 -19.93
CA PRO A 279 21.44 8.07 -19.05
C PRO A 279 20.28 9.03 -18.79
N THR A 280 20.03 9.38 -17.52
CA THR A 280 18.97 10.33 -17.14
C THR A 280 19.03 11.64 -17.90
N GLY A 281 17.94 11.99 -18.57
CA GLY A 281 17.79 13.22 -19.35
C GLY A 281 18.26 13.12 -20.81
N ASP A 282 18.87 12.01 -21.22
CA ASP A 282 19.26 11.78 -22.61
C ASP A 282 18.07 11.23 -23.43
N MET A 283 17.30 12.17 -23.98
CA MET A 283 16.10 11.88 -24.79
C MET A 283 16.43 11.15 -26.09
N ASP A 284 17.61 11.41 -26.67
CA ASP A 284 18.04 10.74 -27.91
C ASP A 284 18.43 9.28 -27.64
N ALA A 285 19.15 9.02 -26.55
CA ALA A 285 19.45 7.66 -26.12
C ALA A 285 18.19 6.88 -25.77
N MET A 286 17.21 7.51 -25.11
CA MET A 286 15.90 6.91 -24.83
C MET A 286 15.19 6.52 -26.14
N ALA A 287 15.09 7.45 -27.10
CA ALA A 287 14.46 7.19 -28.39
C ALA A 287 15.18 6.07 -29.18
N ALA A 288 16.51 6.03 -29.14
CA ALA A 288 17.32 5.02 -29.82
C ALA A 288 17.21 3.62 -29.18
N ALA A 289 16.83 3.54 -27.90
CA ALA A 289 16.64 2.27 -27.18
C ALA A 289 15.28 1.60 -27.47
N ILE A 290 14.33 2.33 -28.07
CA ILE A 290 12.98 1.81 -28.34
C ILE A 290 12.99 0.81 -29.50
N THR A 291 12.31 -0.31 -29.29
CA THR A 291 12.05 -1.35 -30.28
C THR A 291 10.55 -1.62 -30.41
N ASP A 292 10.16 -2.51 -31.32
CA ASP A 292 8.79 -3.02 -31.44
C ASP A 292 8.32 -3.84 -30.21
N ARG A 293 9.26 -4.27 -29.36
CA ARG A 293 9.00 -4.96 -28.08
C ARG A 293 8.84 -4.00 -26.92
N THR A 294 9.20 -2.73 -27.06
CA THR A 294 9.10 -1.76 -25.97
C THR A 294 7.63 -1.43 -25.65
N LYS A 295 7.23 -1.60 -24.39
CA LYS A 295 5.85 -1.34 -23.94
C LYS A 295 5.71 -0.17 -22.99
N LEU A 296 6.77 0.15 -22.24
CA LEU A 296 6.73 1.18 -21.22
C LEU A 296 8.05 1.93 -21.13
N LEU A 297 7.97 3.26 -21.09
CA LEU A 297 9.06 4.15 -20.70
C LEU A 297 8.82 4.61 -19.26
N VAL A 298 9.85 4.56 -18.43
CA VAL A 298 9.73 4.91 -17.01
C VAL A 298 10.79 5.92 -16.58
N SER A 299 10.35 6.91 -15.81
CA SER A 299 11.26 7.79 -15.07
C SER A 299 10.69 8.28 -13.74
N GLU A 300 11.57 8.91 -12.96
CA GLU A 300 11.26 9.71 -11.79
C GLU A 300 11.56 11.17 -12.10
N SER A 301 10.68 12.07 -11.69
CA SER A 301 10.92 13.51 -11.82
C SER A 301 10.30 14.25 -10.64
N PRO A 302 11.10 14.81 -9.71
CA PRO A 302 12.57 14.72 -9.62
C PRO A 302 13.13 13.34 -9.25
N THR A 303 14.39 13.06 -9.61
CA THR A 303 15.11 11.84 -9.21
C THR A 303 15.65 11.90 -7.77
N ASN A 304 15.96 10.74 -7.17
CA ASN A 304 16.56 10.63 -5.83
C ASN A 304 17.91 9.89 -5.89
N PRO A 305 19.00 10.41 -5.28
CA PRO A 305 19.10 11.62 -4.44
C PRO A 305 19.52 12.89 -5.19
N HIS A 306 19.77 12.84 -6.49
CA HIS A 306 20.36 13.95 -7.24
C HIS A 306 19.38 15.07 -7.59
N LEU A 307 18.07 14.85 -7.42
CA LEU A 307 17.01 15.82 -7.73
C LEU A 307 17.05 16.28 -9.19
N THR A 308 17.28 15.36 -10.13
CA THR A 308 17.25 15.68 -11.56
C THR A 308 15.80 15.81 -12.02
N ALA A 309 15.41 16.93 -12.62
CA ALA A 309 14.14 17.07 -13.32
C ALA A 309 14.23 16.57 -14.77
N ILE A 310 13.22 15.82 -15.19
CA ILE A 310 13.01 15.38 -16.57
C ILE A 310 12.07 16.36 -17.28
N ASP A 311 12.39 16.71 -18.52
CA ASP A 311 11.47 17.45 -19.41
C ASP A 311 10.28 16.54 -19.76
N LEU A 312 9.12 16.87 -19.17
CA LEU A 312 7.93 16.03 -19.25
C LEU A 312 7.31 16.04 -20.64
N ASP A 313 7.32 17.19 -21.32
CA ASP A 313 6.76 17.32 -22.67
C ASP A 313 7.60 16.54 -23.68
N ALA A 314 8.93 16.62 -23.58
CA ALA A 314 9.83 15.84 -24.43
C ALA A 314 9.71 14.33 -24.16
N PHE A 315 9.61 13.93 -22.89
CA PHE A 315 9.43 12.52 -22.52
C PHE A 315 8.08 11.96 -23.04
N ALA A 316 7.00 12.71 -22.88
CA ALA A 316 5.69 12.37 -23.43
C ALA A 316 5.69 12.32 -24.97
N ASP A 317 6.44 13.23 -25.63
CA ASP A 317 6.58 13.24 -27.08
C ASP A 317 7.22 11.96 -27.62
N ILE A 318 8.27 11.45 -26.96
CA ILE A 318 8.88 10.17 -27.32
C ILE A 318 7.84 9.05 -27.22
N GLY A 319 7.14 8.93 -26.09
CA GLY A 319 6.10 7.91 -25.91
C GLY A 319 5.05 7.95 -27.03
N ARG A 320 4.54 9.14 -27.33
CA ARG A 320 3.55 9.34 -28.39
C ARG A 320 4.07 9.00 -29.79
N ARG A 321 5.29 9.45 -30.13
CA ARG A 321 5.91 9.23 -31.45
C ARG A 321 6.13 7.76 -31.75
N PHE A 322 6.48 6.96 -30.74
CA PHE A 322 6.74 5.54 -30.90
C PHE A 322 5.56 4.64 -30.49
N GLY A 323 4.44 5.22 -30.00
CA GLY A 323 3.28 4.45 -29.55
C GLY A 323 3.54 3.63 -28.28
N VAL A 324 4.43 4.12 -27.41
CA VAL A 324 4.84 3.46 -26.16
C VAL A 324 4.27 4.24 -24.97
N LYS A 325 3.74 3.54 -23.97
CA LYS A 325 3.20 4.18 -22.77
C LYS A 325 4.30 4.79 -21.91
N THR A 326 3.96 5.83 -21.17
CA THR A 326 4.89 6.57 -20.30
C THR A 326 4.44 6.54 -18.85
N LEU A 327 5.40 6.38 -17.94
CA LEU A 327 5.20 6.46 -16.49
C LEU A 327 6.19 7.46 -15.90
N ILE A 328 5.65 8.42 -15.14
CA ILE A 328 6.44 9.27 -14.24
C ILE A 328 6.09 8.94 -12.79
N ASP A 329 7.06 8.49 -12.02
CA ASP A 329 6.97 8.56 -10.56
C ASP A 329 7.24 10.00 -10.12
N ALA A 330 6.18 10.64 -9.63
CA ALA A 330 6.16 12.03 -9.20
C ALA A 330 6.15 12.13 -7.67
N THR A 331 6.59 11.09 -6.94
CA THR A 331 6.58 11.06 -5.46
C THR A 331 7.24 12.29 -4.83
N LEU A 332 8.34 12.80 -5.40
CA LEU A 332 9.05 13.97 -4.88
C LEU A 332 8.43 15.29 -5.32
N ALA A 333 7.90 15.35 -6.54
CA ALA A 333 7.21 16.52 -7.07
C ALA A 333 5.90 16.75 -6.35
N THR A 334 5.09 15.68 -6.23
CA THR A 334 3.70 15.67 -5.80
C THR A 334 2.78 16.47 -6.74
N PRO A 335 1.45 16.24 -6.73
CA PRO A 335 0.52 17.05 -7.53
C PRO A 335 0.46 18.53 -7.12
N ALA A 336 1.12 18.93 -6.02
CA ALA A 336 1.22 20.33 -5.63
C ALA A 336 2.21 21.11 -6.49
N ASN A 337 3.32 20.48 -6.90
CA ASN A 337 4.38 21.18 -7.62
C ASN A 337 4.34 20.94 -9.13
N VAL A 338 3.92 19.76 -9.60
CA VAL A 338 3.73 19.49 -11.03
C VAL A 338 2.77 18.31 -11.20
N ARG A 339 1.96 18.35 -12.27
CA ARG A 339 1.05 17.27 -12.64
C ARG A 339 1.46 16.67 -13.98
N PRO A 340 2.23 15.58 -14.01
CA PRO A 340 2.76 15.05 -15.27
C PRO A 340 1.68 14.63 -16.29
N LEU A 341 0.48 14.26 -15.84
CA LEU A 341 -0.64 13.95 -16.75
C LEU A 341 -1.01 15.15 -17.65
N GLU A 342 -0.84 16.39 -17.18
CA GLU A 342 -1.11 17.60 -17.98
C GLU A 342 -0.07 17.80 -19.10
N HIS A 343 1.10 17.14 -19.00
CA HIS A 343 2.15 17.12 -20.02
C HIS A 343 2.01 15.95 -21.00
N GLY A 344 0.92 15.17 -20.90
CA GLY A 344 0.65 14.04 -21.78
C GLY A 344 1.30 12.72 -21.36
N ILE A 345 1.74 12.60 -20.11
CA ILE A 345 2.16 11.33 -19.52
C ILE A 345 0.94 10.41 -19.34
N ASP A 346 1.10 9.11 -19.61
CA ASP A 346 -0.02 8.15 -19.50
C ASP A 346 -0.32 7.74 -18.06
N PHE A 347 0.73 7.52 -17.26
CA PHE A 347 0.64 7.08 -15.88
C PHE A 347 1.48 7.95 -14.95
N VAL A 348 0.89 8.30 -13.80
CA VAL A 348 1.62 8.94 -12.69
C VAL A 348 1.59 8.04 -11.48
N LEU A 349 2.77 7.73 -10.94
CA LEU A 349 2.93 6.97 -9.71
C LEU A 349 3.29 7.92 -8.57
N HIS A 350 2.66 7.72 -7.41
CA HIS A 350 3.12 8.29 -6.15
C HIS A 350 3.25 7.22 -5.08
N SER A 351 4.35 7.26 -4.34
CA SER A 351 4.41 6.65 -3.01
C SER A 351 3.67 7.55 -2.02
N ALA A 352 2.38 7.28 -1.82
CA ALA A 352 1.55 8.03 -0.89
C ALA A 352 2.00 7.91 0.59
N THR A 353 2.93 7.00 0.87
CA THR A 353 3.74 6.93 2.11
C THR A 353 4.45 8.25 2.44
N LYS A 354 4.78 9.06 1.42
CA LYS A 354 5.62 10.26 1.54
C LYS A 354 4.76 11.50 1.78
N TYR A 355 4.92 12.54 0.95
CA TYR A 355 4.25 13.82 1.10
C TYR A 355 2.71 13.73 1.14
N LEU A 356 2.09 12.79 0.42
CA LEU A 356 0.64 12.65 0.42
C LEU A 356 0.11 12.22 1.81
N GLY A 357 0.69 11.17 2.40
CA GLY A 357 0.38 10.74 3.77
C GLY A 357 0.86 11.73 4.82
N GLY A 358 2.11 12.20 4.71
CA GLY A 358 2.62 13.38 5.39
C GLY A 358 2.95 13.26 6.88
N HIS A 359 2.70 12.11 7.51
CA HIS A 359 2.77 11.96 8.97
C HIS A 359 3.60 10.75 9.43
N ASN A 360 4.39 10.15 8.53
CA ASN A 360 5.29 9.02 8.84
C ASN A 360 4.58 7.79 9.47
N ASP A 361 3.26 7.63 9.29
CA ASP A 361 2.42 6.68 10.03
C ASP A 361 1.64 5.68 9.15
N LEU A 362 1.86 5.68 7.84
CA LEU A 362 1.21 4.76 6.89
C LEU A 362 2.12 4.38 5.72
N LEU A 363 1.81 3.25 5.09
CA LEU A 363 2.33 2.89 3.76
C LEU A 363 1.17 2.88 2.77
N ALA A 364 1.39 3.51 1.63
CA ALA A 364 0.46 3.51 0.51
C ALA A 364 1.19 3.85 -0.80
N GLY A 365 0.59 3.43 -1.91
CA GLY A 365 0.94 3.85 -3.26
C GLY A 365 -0.31 4.16 -4.05
N VAL A 366 -0.20 5.01 -5.06
CA VAL A 366 -1.29 5.31 -5.98
C VAL A 366 -0.77 5.40 -7.41
N LEU A 367 -1.55 4.86 -8.33
CA LEU A 367 -1.36 5.03 -9.77
C LEU A 367 -2.52 5.84 -10.33
N CYS A 368 -2.23 6.95 -10.99
CA CYS A 368 -3.17 7.88 -11.59
C CYS A 368 -3.04 7.83 -13.12
N GLY A 369 -4.15 7.95 -13.85
CA GLY A 369 -4.14 7.89 -15.32
C GLY A 369 -5.53 7.95 -15.95
N ARG A 370 -5.63 7.56 -17.23
CA ARG A 370 -6.91 7.38 -17.92
C ARG A 370 -7.61 6.13 -17.40
N LYS A 371 -8.94 6.17 -17.31
CA LYS A 371 -9.73 5.04 -16.81
C LYS A 371 -9.53 3.78 -17.66
N GLU A 372 -9.56 3.94 -18.98
CA GLU A 372 -9.36 2.83 -19.93
C GLU A 372 -8.01 2.11 -19.75
N ASP A 373 -6.96 2.85 -19.38
CA ASP A 373 -5.63 2.30 -19.15
C ASP A 373 -5.50 1.67 -17.75
N LEU A 374 -6.29 2.14 -16.80
CA LEU A 374 -6.28 1.68 -15.41
C LEU A 374 -7.21 0.50 -15.14
N ASP A 375 -8.30 0.31 -15.89
CA ASP A 375 -9.24 -0.79 -15.67
C ASP A 375 -8.55 -2.19 -15.68
N PRO A 376 -7.65 -2.53 -16.62
CA PRO A 376 -6.88 -3.78 -16.56
C PRO A 376 -5.95 -3.87 -15.34
N VAL A 377 -5.37 -2.74 -14.93
CA VAL A 377 -4.47 -2.65 -13.76
C VAL A 377 -5.25 -2.87 -12.46
N ARG A 378 -6.48 -2.36 -12.38
CA ARG A 378 -7.42 -2.57 -11.26
C ARG A 378 -7.82 -4.04 -11.16
N ALA A 379 -8.12 -4.67 -12.30
CA ALA A 379 -8.39 -6.11 -12.35
C ALA A 379 -7.18 -6.92 -11.85
N MET A 380 -5.97 -6.57 -12.28
CA MET A 380 -4.73 -7.20 -11.80
C MET A 380 -4.52 -7.01 -10.29
N ARG A 381 -4.82 -5.82 -9.74
CA ARG A 381 -4.78 -5.60 -8.27
C ARG A 381 -5.73 -6.55 -7.55
N GLY A 382 -6.91 -6.80 -8.10
CA GLY A 382 -7.87 -7.77 -7.56
C GLY A 382 -7.32 -9.20 -7.49
N CYS A 383 -6.48 -9.59 -8.47
CA CYS A 383 -5.77 -10.87 -8.46
C CYS A 383 -4.59 -10.90 -7.46
N LEU A 384 -3.77 -9.86 -7.45
CA LEU A 384 -2.57 -9.78 -6.60
C LEU A 384 -2.90 -9.55 -5.11
N GLY A 385 -4.04 -8.93 -4.82
CA GLY A 385 -4.49 -8.66 -3.45
C GLY A 385 -3.72 -7.55 -2.72
N ASN A 386 -3.02 -6.68 -3.44
CA ASN A 386 -2.19 -5.60 -2.89
C ASN A 386 -3.02 -4.37 -2.44
N ILE A 387 -3.96 -4.58 -1.52
CA ILE A 387 -4.91 -3.56 -1.05
C ILE A 387 -4.44 -2.89 0.25
N ASN A 388 -5.04 -1.74 0.58
CA ASN A 388 -4.79 -1.05 1.85
C ASN A 388 -5.92 -1.26 2.87
N SER A 389 -5.61 -1.14 4.16
CA SER A 389 -6.63 -1.30 5.19
C SER A 389 -7.52 -0.04 5.29
N PRO A 390 -8.80 -0.16 5.67
CA PRO A 390 -9.67 0.99 5.92
C PRO A 390 -9.10 2.01 6.91
N HIS A 391 -8.33 1.55 7.90
CA HIS A 391 -7.64 2.44 8.85
C HIS A 391 -6.54 3.25 8.20
N ASN A 392 -5.70 2.64 7.35
CA ASN A 392 -4.66 3.35 6.61
C ASN A 392 -5.27 4.33 5.60
N LEU A 393 -6.38 3.94 4.95
CA LEU A 393 -7.12 4.82 4.04
C LEU A 393 -7.65 6.06 4.77
N TYR A 394 -8.18 5.90 5.98
CA TYR A 394 -8.56 7.02 6.84
C TYR A 394 -7.37 7.92 7.20
N LEU A 395 -6.22 7.36 7.57
CA LEU A 395 -5.01 8.15 7.87
C LEU A 395 -4.55 8.95 6.65
N LEU A 396 -4.60 8.34 5.47
CA LEU A 396 -4.25 9.00 4.21
C LEU A 396 -5.25 10.10 3.86
N GLU A 397 -6.55 9.82 3.91
CA GLU A 397 -7.60 10.82 3.67
C GLU A 397 -7.46 12.02 4.62
N ARG A 398 -7.20 11.76 5.90
CA ARG A 398 -6.93 12.80 6.92
C ARG A 398 -5.67 13.61 6.56
N GLY A 399 -4.58 12.93 6.21
CA GLY A 399 -3.31 13.57 5.86
C GLY A 399 -3.41 14.45 4.61
N LEU A 400 -4.21 14.04 3.63
CA LEU A 400 -4.46 14.80 2.41
C LEU A 400 -5.16 16.14 2.66
N LYS A 401 -5.94 16.28 3.73
CA LYS A 401 -6.65 17.55 4.04
C LYS A 401 -5.70 18.71 4.34
N THR A 402 -4.48 18.43 4.78
CA THR A 402 -3.43 19.43 5.04
C THR A 402 -2.30 19.39 4.01
N PHE A 403 -2.46 18.62 2.93
CA PHE A 403 -1.41 18.39 1.93
C PHE A 403 -0.86 19.67 1.32
N ASP A 404 -1.71 20.56 0.81
CA ASP A 404 -1.28 21.84 0.21
C ASP A 404 -0.54 22.73 1.23
N LEU A 405 -1.05 22.85 2.46
CA LEU A 405 -0.41 23.61 3.53
C LEU A 405 0.98 23.06 3.88
N ARG A 406 1.11 21.73 3.97
CA ARG A 406 2.40 21.09 4.25
C ARG A 406 3.36 21.28 3.08
N MET A 407 2.90 21.13 1.83
CA MET A 407 3.75 21.31 0.65
C MET A 407 4.26 22.74 0.50
N GLN A 408 3.45 23.75 0.82
CA GLN A 408 3.91 25.15 0.88
C GLN A 408 5.08 25.29 1.86
N ARG A 409 4.93 24.78 3.09
CA ARG A 409 6.02 24.84 4.09
C ARG A 409 7.24 24.01 3.67
N HIS A 410 7.07 22.84 3.07
CA HIS A 410 8.18 22.05 2.56
C HIS A 410 8.95 22.80 1.47
N ASN A 411 8.27 23.46 0.54
CA ASN A 411 8.90 24.26 -0.51
C ASN A 411 9.69 25.45 0.07
N GLU A 412 9.10 26.16 1.04
CA GLU A 412 9.76 27.27 1.75
C GLU A 412 11.01 26.79 2.50
N ASN A 413 10.87 25.73 3.31
CA ASN A 413 11.98 25.17 4.07
C ASN A 413 13.08 24.62 3.16
N GLY A 414 12.71 23.90 2.10
CA GLY A 414 13.66 23.37 1.12
C GLY A 414 14.49 24.47 0.47
N MET A 415 13.86 25.57 0.03
CA MET A 415 14.57 26.70 -0.56
C MET A 415 15.48 27.40 0.45
N ALA A 416 14.99 27.69 1.66
CA ALA A 416 15.75 28.38 2.69
C ALA A 416 17.01 27.57 3.10
N VAL A 417 16.83 26.27 3.36
CA VAL A 417 17.93 25.35 3.70
C VAL A 417 18.92 25.23 2.53
N ALA A 418 18.44 25.09 1.29
CA ALA A 418 19.32 24.98 0.13
C ALA A 418 20.17 26.24 -0.10
N GLN A 419 19.57 27.43 0.07
CA GLN A 419 20.29 28.71 -0.04
C GLN A 419 21.34 28.89 1.06
N PHE A 420 21.01 28.54 2.30
CA PHE A 420 21.96 28.54 3.41
C PHE A 420 23.15 27.60 3.11
N LEU A 421 22.87 26.35 2.76
CA LEU A 421 23.89 25.35 2.47
C LEU A 421 24.78 25.76 1.28
N GLN A 422 24.22 26.39 0.23
CA GLN A 422 24.98 26.83 -0.93
C GLN A 422 26.05 27.88 -0.58
N GLN A 423 25.85 28.65 0.50
CA GLN A 423 26.77 29.70 0.95
C GLN A 423 27.72 29.22 2.05
N HIS A 424 27.48 28.05 2.64
CA HIS A 424 28.23 27.58 3.80
C HIS A 424 29.62 27.01 3.41
N PRO A 425 30.72 27.46 4.03
CA PRO A 425 32.09 27.15 3.59
C PRO A 425 32.50 25.67 3.70
N ARG A 426 31.80 24.87 4.52
CA ARG A 426 32.01 23.42 4.60
C ARG A 426 31.21 22.60 3.58
N VAL A 427 30.28 23.22 2.86
CA VAL A 427 29.49 22.54 1.83
C VAL A 427 30.22 22.67 0.50
N ASP A 428 30.35 21.56 -0.21
CA ASP A 428 31.00 21.50 -1.53
C ASP A 428 29.98 21.72 -2.66
N ARG A 429 28.85 20.99 -2.60
CA ARG A 429 27.80 21.10 -3.60
C ARG A 429 26.43 20.91 -2.97
N VAL A 430 25.44 21.65 -3.47
CA VAL A 430 24.02 21.47 -3.16
C VAL A 430 23.28 21.03 -4.41
N PHE A 431 22.48 19.97 -4.26
CA PHE A 431 21.51 19.51 -5.23
C PHE A 431 20.14 19.94 -4.72
N TYR A 432 19.57 20.95 -5.37
CA TYR A 432 18.21 21.41 -5.14
C TYR A 432 17.71 22.11 -6.40
N LEU A 433 16.54 21.69 -6.90
CA LEU A 433 16.02 22.18 -8.18
C LEU A 433 15.67 23.66 -8.18
N GLY A 434 15.44 24.26 -7.01
CA GLY A 434 15.19 25.69 -6.89
C GLY A 434 16.44 26.56 -7.06
N LEU A 435 17.64 25.98 -7.02
CA LEU A 435 18.89 26.74 -7.19
C LEU A 435 19.29 26.81 -8.67
N PRO A 436 19.63 27.99 -9.22
CA PRO A 436 20.12 28.13 -10.60
C PRO A 436 21.38 27.33 -10.93
N SER A 437 22.15 26.92 -9.92
CA SER A 437 23.32 26.06 -10.08
C SER A 437 22.97 24.60 -10.39
N HIS A 438 21.71 24.19 -10.22
CA HIS A 438 21.30 22.83 -10.53
C HIS A 438 21.25 22.63 -12.06
N PRO A 439 21.86 21.56 -12.62
CA PRO A 439 21.93 21.36 -14.07
C PRO A 439 20.58 21.38 -14.78
N THR A 440 19.53 20.92 -14.12
CA THR A 440 18.15 20.87 -14.64
C THR A 440 17.22 21.92 -14.02
N HIS A 441 17.76 22.98 -13.41
CA HIS A 441 16.96 24.09 -12.86
C HIS A 441 16.02 24.70 -13.91
N ALA A 442 16.53 24.97 -15.12
CA ALA A 442 15.73 25.60 -16.17
C ALA A 442 14.50 24.75 -16.56
N ILE A 443 14.66 23.41 -16.62
CA ILE A 443 13.56 22.48 -16.87
C ILE A 443 12.56 22.54 -15.72
N ALA A 444 13.04 22.41 -14.47
CA ALA A 444 12.15 22.46 -13.31
C ALA A 444 11.42 23.79 -13.18
N ALA A 445 12.09 24.93 -13.36
CA ALA A 445 11.48 26.26 -13.29
C ALA A 445 10.43 26.49 -14.37
N ALA A 446 10.51 25.80 -15.52
CA ALA A 446 9.53 25.90 -16.59
C ALA A 446 8.23 25.12 -16.32
N GLN A 447 8.31 24.01 -15.56
CA GLN A 447 7.17 23.08 -15.39
C GLN A 447 6.70 22.89 -13.93
N MET A 448 7.48 23.32 -12.94
CA MET A 448 7.18 23.13 -11.51
C MET A 448 6.83 24.46 -10.83
N SER A 449 5.81 24.46 -9.98
CA SER A 449 5.39 25.60 -9.15
C SER A 449 6.11 25.68 -7.79
N GLY A 450 6.85 24.64 -7.42
CA GLY A 450 7.66 24.52 -6.21
C GLY A 450 8.67 23.39 -6.35
N PHE A 451 9.67 23.31 -5.47
CA PHE A 451 10.83 22.41 -5.64
C PHE A 451 10.97 21.34 -4.54
N GLY A 452 9.97 21.22 -3.68
CA GLY A 452 9.91 20.26 -2.58
C GLY A 452 10.79 20.62 -1.39
N GLY A 453 10.75 19.76 -0.38
CA GLY A 453 11.53 19.90 0.87
C GLY A 453 12.77 19.01 0.94
N LEU A 454 13.09 18.25 -0.11
CA LEU A 454 14.27 17.37 -0.13
C LEU A 454 15.47 18.16 -0.65
N VAL A 455 16.55 18.19 0.12
CA VAL A 455 17.82 18.82 -0.24
C VAL A 455 18.93 17.80 -0.09
N THR A 456 19.73 17.61 -1.12
CA THR A 456 20.93 16.77 -1.05
C THR A 456 22.17 17.66 -1.15
N PHE A 457 23.22 17.37 -0.40
CA PHE A 457 24.46 18.15 -0.44
C PHE A 457 25.68 17.30 -0.11
N THR A 458 26.87 17.79 -0.45
CA THR A 458 28.15 17.14 -0.15
C THR A 458 28.98 17.99 0.80
N ILE A 459 29.70 17.34 1.72
CA ILE A 459 30.63 18.00 2.64
C ILE A 459 32.02 18.07 2.01
N LYS A 460 32.61 19.26 2.00
CA LYS A 460 33.94 19.51 1.44
C LYS A 460 35.03 18.74 2.20
N ASP A 461 35.90 18.07 1.44
CA ASP A 461 37.07 17.34 1.93
C ASP A 461 36.79 16.37 3.09
N ALA A 462 35.60 15.74 3.08
CA ALA A 462 35.17 14.81 4.12
C ALA A 462 35.13 13.36 3.63
N ASP A 463 35.59 12.44 4.47
CA ASP A 463 35.28 11.02 4.34
C ASP A 463 33.88 10.70 4.91
N TRP A 464 33.49 9.43 4.82
CA TRP A 464 32.18 9.03 5.31
C TRP A 464 31.98 9.18 6.81
N ARG A 465 33.05 9.08 7.63
CA ARG A 465 32.96 9.22 9.09
C ARG A 465 32.89 10.68 9.52
N GLN A 466 33.61 11.56 8.82
CA GLN A 466 33.47 13.01 8.98
C GLN A 466 32.06 13.45 8.62
N THR A 467 31.51 12.88 7.55
CA THR A 467 30.13 13.16 7.11
C THR A 467 29.10 12.63 8.10
N SER A 468 29.29 11.41 8.64
CA SER A 468 28.39 10.86 9.65
C SER A 468 28.39 11.71 10.93
N ARG A 469 29.51 12.32 11.33
CA ARG A 469 29.54 13.25 12.47
C ARG A 469 28.63 14.46 12.29
N VAL A 470 28.51 15.00 11.07
CA VAL A 470 27.55 16.08 10.78
C VAL A 470 26.12 15.56 10.94
N VAL A 471 25.83 14.37 10.40
CA VAL A 471 24.51 13.73 10.54
C VAL A 471 24.15 13.45 11.99
N ASP A 472 25.09 12.94 12.79
CA ASP A 472 24.90 12.62 14.21
C ASP A 472 24.80 13.86 15.09
N ALA A 473 25.32 15.01 14.63
CA ALA A 473 25.33 16.26 15.39
C ALA A 473 24.02 17.06 15.30
N THR A 474 23.13 16.76 14.35
CA THR A 474 21.81 17.43 14.27
C THR A 474 20.97 17.09 15.50
N ARG A 475 20.19 18.07 15.99
CA ARG A 475 19.36 17.95 17.19
C ARG A 475 17.87 17.93 16.88
N ILE A 476 17.46 18.48 15.74
CA ILE A 476 16.07 18.53 15.27
C ILE A 476 15.83 17.36 14.31
N ALA A 477 16.63 17.27 13.25
CA ALA A 477 16.45 16.24 12.24
C ALA A 477 16.75 14.85 12.80
N ARG A 478 15.91 13.87 12.46
CA ARG A 478 16.07 12.48 12.90
C ARG A 478 16.74 11.64 11.82
N ILE A 479 17.64 10.75 12.24
CA ILE A 479 18.31 9.84 11.32
C ILE A 479 17.32 8.77 10.84
N ALA A 480 16.86 8.88 9.59
CA ALA A 480 15.93 7.92 8.99
C ALA A 480 15.93 7.98 7.44
N PRO A 481 15.62 6.87 6.75
CA PRO A 481 15.66 6.80 5.29
C PRO A 481 14.42 7.35 4.58
N SER A 482 13.41 7.82 5.32
CA SER A 482 12.15 8.32 4.72
C SER A 482 12.25 9.81 4.34
N LEU A 483 11.14 10.38 3.89
CA LEU A 483 10.99 11.79 3.53
C LEU A 483 9.51 12.20 3.50
N GLY A 484 9.27 13.51 3.45
CA GLY A 484 7.95 14.11 3.20
C GLY A 484 6.94 14.00 4.34
N GLY A 485 7.42 13.71 5.55
CA GLY A 485 6.63 13.80 6.77
C GLY A 485 6.74 15.17 7.44
N THR A 486 6.02 15.36 8.54
CA THR A 486 6.06 16.61 9.33
C THR A 486 7.40 16.87 10.02
N GLU A 487 8.11 15.82 10.41
CA GLU A 487 9.44 15.89 11.02
C GLU A 487 10.55 15.90 9.95
N SER A 488 11.56 16.73 10.18
CA SER A 488 12.79 16.74 9.39
C SER A 488 13.57 15.45 9.60
N LEU A 489 14.06 14.88 8.50
CA LEU A 489 14.86 13.65 8.50
C LEU A 489 16.19 13.90 7.80
N ILE A 490 17.25 13.26 8.28
CA ILE A 490 18.59 13.36 7.71
C ILE A 490 19.18 11.96 7.53
N GLU A 491 19.89 11.72 6.44
CA GLU A 491 20.66 10.49 6.26
C GLU A 491 21.93 10.73 5.45
N GLN A 492 22.86 9.79 5.57
CA GLN A 492 23.99 9.64 4.67
C GLN A 492 23.69 8.47 3.71
N PRO A 493 23.37 8.71 2.43
CA PRO A 493 22.98 7.66 1.49
C PRO A 493 23.98 6.51 1.41
N TYR A 494 25.29 6.82 1.49
CA TYR A 494 26.33 5.79 1.54
C TYR A 494 26.07 4.77 2.65
N VAL A 495 25.92 5.22 3.90
CA VAL A 495 25.77 4.32 5.06
C VAL A 495 24.39 3.68 5.09
N MET A 496 23.34 4.42 4.75
CA MET A 496 21.96 3.91 4.92
C MET A 496 21.57 2.87 3.86
N SER A 497 21.90 3.10 2.59
CA SER A 497 21.37 2.30 1.48
C SER A 497 22.46 1.65 0.63
N TYR A 498 23.69 2.16 0.66
CA TYR A 498 24.76 1.74 -0.24
C TYR A 498 25.97 1.14 0.48
N TYR A 499 25.84 0.77 1.75
CA TYR A 499 26.96 0.32 2.59
C TYR A 499 27.69 -0.91 2.05
N HIS A 500 26.93 -1.83 1.45
CA HIS A 500 27.47 -3.09 0.90
C HIS A 500 27.97 -2.98 -0.54
N TYR A 501 27.81 -1.82 -1.19
CA TYR A 501 28.34 -1.60 -2.53
C TYR A 501 29.81 -1.19 -2.46
N THR A 502 30.60 -1.65 -3.42
CA THR A 502 31.97 -1.19 -3.63
C THR A 502 31.99 0.30 -4.00
N ALA A 503 33.14 0.96 -3.83
CA ALA A 503 33.30 2.37 -4.22
C ALA A 503 33.04 2.60 -5.72
N GLU A 504 33.37 1.61 -6.57
CA GLU A 504 33.08 1.68 -8.00
C GLU A 504 31.59 1.65 -8.30
N GLU A 505 30.85 0.69 -7.71
CA GLU A 505 29.41 0.60 -7.89
C GLU A 505 28.69 1.86 -7.36
N ARG A 506 29.12 2.40 -6.21
CA ARG A 506 28.54 3.65 -5.69
C ARG A 506 28.75 4.83 -6.63
N ARG A 507 29.93 4.93 -7.26
CA ARG A 507 30.21 5.96 -8.27
C ARG A 507 29.27 5.84 -9.48
N GLN A 508 28.92 4.64 -9.90
CA GLN A 508 27.93 4.42 -10.97
C GLN A 508 26.54 4.92 -10.58
N PHE A 509 26.19 4.89 -9.30
CA PHE A 509 24.95 5.48 -8.78
C PHE A 509 25.09 6.95 -8.40
N GLY A 510 26.24 7.58 -8.63
CA GLY A 510 26.52 8.96 -8.23
C GLY A 510 26.46 9.18 -6.71
N ILE A 511 26.67 8.14 -5.90
CA ILE A 511 26.68 8.22 -4.44
C ILE A 511 28.12 8.42 -3.96
N THR A 512 28.39 9.56 -3.35
CA THR A 512 29.68 9.88 -2.77
C THR A 512 29.68 9.63 -1.26
N ASP A 513 30.86 9.36 -0.71
CA ASP A 513 31.04 9.09 0.72
C ASP A 513 30.64 10.29 1.59
N ASN A 514 30.72 11.50 1.03
CA ASN A 514 30.43 12.77 1.68
C ASN A 514 29.03 13.33 1.42
N MET A 515 28.13 12.53 0.84
CA MET A 515 26.76 12.95 0.53
C MET A 515 25.85 12.86 1.75
N ILE A 516 25.04 13.89 1.96
CA ILE A 516 23.95 13.94 2.94
C ILE A 516 22.65 14.25 2.20
N ARG A 517 21.58 13.56 2.59
CA ARG A 517 20.21 13.87 2.16
C ARG A 517 19.41 14.37 3.36
N PHE A 518 18.82 15.54 3.21
CA PHE A 518 18.02 16.20 4.23
C PHE A 518 16.60 16.42 3.71
N SER A 519 15.62 15.77 4.35
CA SER A 519 14.20 15.99 4.10
C SER A 519 13.69 17.00 5.11
N CYS A 520 13.45 18.24 4.68
CA CYS A 520 12.84 19.26 5.52
C CYS A 520 11.40 18.86 5.88
N GLY A 521 11.08 18.90 7.16
CA GLY A 521 9.73 18.82 7.70
C GLY A 521 9.01 20.17 7.61
N ILE A 522 8.08 20.40 8.54
CA ILE A 522 7.32 21.65 8.65
C ILE A 522 7.71 22.52 9.84
N GLU A 523 8.88 22.26 10.42
CA GLU A 523 9.46 23.08 11.48
C GLU A 523 9.75 24.51 10.99
N ASN A 524 10.07 25.41 11.92
CA ASN A 524 10.51 26.75 11.61
C ASN A 524 11.85 26.70 10.82
N SER A 525 11.94 27.45 9.73
CA SER A 525 13.10 27.41 8.83
C SER A 525 14.39 27.89 9.51
N ASP A 526 14.32 28.89 10.37
CA ASP A 526 15.49 29.44 11.08
C ASP A 526 16.04 28.42 12.09
N ASP A 527 15.17 27.66 12.75
CA ASP A 527 15.57 26.58 13.66
C ASP A 527 16.29 25.45 12.90
N LEU A 528 15.79 25.07 11.71
CA LEU A 528 16.43 24.06 10.86
C LEU A 528 17.81 24.52 10.37
N ILE A 529 17.93 25.79 9.97
CA ILE A 529 19.20 26.37 9.54
C ILE A 529 20.19 26.43 10.71
N ALA A 530 19.75 26.88 11.89
CA ALA A 530 20.61 26.94 13.07
C ALA A 530 21.11 25.56 13.52
N ASP A 531 20.26 24.53 13.44
CA ASP A 531 20.65 23.15 13.75
C ASP A 531 21.67 22.59 12.74
N LEU A 532 21.48 22.88 11.45
CA LEU A 532 22.44 22.50 10.41
C LEU A 532 23.77 23.25 10.55
N ASP A 533 23.76 24.54 10.85
CA ASP A 533 24.95 25.36 11.05
C ASP A 533 25.81 24.83 12.21
N GLN A 534 25.17 24.52 13.36
CA GLN A 534 25.88 23.95 14.50
C GLN A 534 26.38 22.53 14.21
N ALA A 535 25.63 21.72 13.45
CA ALA A 535 26.04 20.37 13.06
C ALA A 535 27.22 20.37 12.07
N LEU A 536 27.27 21.33 11.15
CA LEU A 536 28.38 21.49 10.20
C LEU A 536 29.70 21.89 10.89
N SER A 537 29.62 22.44 12.10
CA SER A 537 30.77 22.80 12.93
C SER A 537 31.35 21.64 13.76
N ALA A 538 30.76 20.44 13.71
CA ALA A 538 31.15 19.27 14.49
C ALA A 538 32.37 18.48 13.95
#